data_AF-A0A3C1YV24-F1
#
_entry.id   AF-A0A3C1YV24-F1
#
_cell.length_a   1.000
_cell.length_b   1.000
_cell.length_c   1.000
_cell.angle_alpha   90.00
_cell.angle_beta   90.00
_cell.angle_gamma   90.00
#
_symmetry.space_group_name_H-M   'P 1'
#
loop_
_entity.id
_entity.type
_entity.pdbx_description
1 polymer ?
#
loop_
_entity_poly.entity_id
_entity_poly.type
_entity_poly.pdbx_seq_one_letter_code
_entity_poly.pdbx_strand_id
1 'polypeptide(L)'
;MKLNKKEVALNLRLFGYKRFGTMKKFAEALDMNPSTLYSGYLNGRSLPGPVLLVKLIDLGCNINWLLTSRETPFTTTNHEQTKNSVEGIALLRSSLPRTSVSSRGMIDSKKTQGSFAELHR
;
A
#
# COMPACT_ATOMS: atom_id res chain seq x y z
N MET A 1 -15.71 23.62 -9.34
CA MET A 1 -14.42 23.50 -10.04
C MET A 1 -14.70 22.93 -11.43
N LYS A 2 -14.37 23.65 -12.53
CA LYS A 2 -14.63 23.16 -13.89
C LYS A 2 -13.44 22.35 -14.37
N LEU A 3 -13.63 21.06 -14.61
CA LEU A 3 -12.62 20.16 -15.15
C LEU A 3 -12.42 20.42 -16.65
N ASN A 4 -11.20 20.75 -17.06
CA ASN A 4 -10.89 21.07 -18.45
C ASN A 4 -10.50 19.81 -19.23
N LYS A 5 -11.39 19.33 -20.09
CA LYS A 5 -11.18 18.10 -20.88
C LYS A 5 -9.94 18.15 -21.78
N LYS A 6 -9.62 19.33 -22.33
CA LYS A 6 -8.44 19.50 -23.20
C LYS A 6 -7.14 19.36 -22.42
N GLU A 7 -7.15 19.83 -21.18
CA GLU A 7 -5.99 19.77 -20.29
C GLU A 7 -5.74 18.33 -19.83
N VAL A 8 -6.79 17.62 -19.44
CA VAL A 8 -6.71 16.17 -19.12
C VAL A 8 -6.18 15.37 -20.31
N ALA A 9 -6.62 15.69 -21.53
CA ALA A 9 -6.13 15.05 -22.75
C ALA A 9 -4.62 15.30 -22.98
N LEU A 10 -4.16 16.52 -22.74
CA LEU A 10 -2.74 16.87 -22.84
C LEU A 10 -1.92 16.10 -21.79
N ASN A 11 -2.39 16.07 -20.54
CA ASN A 11 -1.73 15.36 -19.45
C ASN A 11 -1.63 13.85 -19.73
N LEU A 12 -2.68 13.24 -20.29
CA LEU A 12 -2.64 11.84 -20.76
C LEU A 12 -1.54 11.60 -21.80
N ARG A 13 -1.42 12.49 -22.79
CA ARG A 13 -0.36 12.39 -23.82
C ARG A 13 1.03 12.52 -23.19
N LEU A 14 1.21 13.50 -22.30
CA LEU A 14 2.47 13.74 -21.62
C LEU A 14 2.89 12.55 -20.75
N PHE A 15 1.96 11.99 -19.96
CA PHE A 15 2.23 10.83 -19.14
C PHE A 15 2.59 9.61 -20.00
N GLY A 16 1.75 9.29 -21.00
CA GLY A 16 1.98 8.14 -21.87
C GLY A 16 3.32 8.24 -22.62
N TYR A 17 3.67 9.43 -23.11
CA TYR A 17 4.93 9.64 -23.81
C TYR A 17 6.13 9.53 -22.87
N LYS A 18 6.07 10.16 -21.70
CA LYS A 18 7.16 10.08 -20.72
C LYS A 18 7.39 8.67 -20.19
N ARG A 19 6.33 7.89 -19.99
CA ARG A 19 6.41 6.55 -19.39
C ARG A 19 6.75 5.46 -20.42
N PHE A 20 6.17 5.52 -21.62
CA PHE A 20 6.24 4.44 -22.61
C PHE A 20 6.93 4.84 -23.93
N GLY A 21 7.24 6.13 -24.13
CA GLY A 21 7.85 6.68 -25.34
C GLY A 21 6.91 6.78 -26.55
N THR A 22 5.90 5.92 -26.65
CA THR A 22 4.94 5.94 -27.77
C THR A 22 3.51 5.77 -27.30
N MET A 23 2.56 6.41 -27.99
CA MET A 23 1.12 6.27 -27.70
C MET A 23 0.60 4.86 -27.96
N LYS A 24 1.23 4.12 -28.88
CA LYS A 24 0.88 2.72 -29.15
C LYS A 24 1.16 1.83 -27.94
N LYS A 25 2.38 1.89 -27.39
CA LYS A 25 2.73 1.15 -26.17
C LYS A 25 1.90 1.59 -24.96
N PHE A 26 1.56 2.87 -24.88
CA PHE A 26 0.67 3.36 -23.82
C PHE A 26 -0.75 2.76 -23.93
N ALA A 27 -1.30 2.66 -25.14
CA ALA A 27 -2.59 2.03 -25.36
C ALA A 27 -2.56 0.52 -25.05
N GLU A 28 -1.48 -0.16 -25.45
CA GLU A 28 -1.23 -1.56 -25.10
C GLU A 28 -1.16 -1.76 -23.58
N ALA A 29 -0.46 -0.90 -22.85
CA ALA A 29 -0.37 -0.95 -21.39
C ALA A 29 -1.72 -0.68 -20.68
N LEU A 30 -2.67 -0.04 -21.36
CA LEU A 30 -4.02 0.19 -20.87
C LEU A 30 -5.01 -0.90 -21.28
N ASP A 31 -4.55 -1.95 -21.99
CA ASP A 31 -5.38 -2.97 -22.63
C ASP A 31 -6.48 -2.35 -23.49
N MET A 32 -6.12 -1.39 -24.34
CA MET A 32 -7.08 -0.70 -25.20
C MET A 32 -6.54 -0.45 -26.61
N ASN A 33 -7.47 -0.31 -27.56
CA ASN A 33 -7.11 0.04 -28.92
C ASN A 33 -6.58 1.50 -28.98
N PRO A 34 -5.44 1.76 -29.64
CA PRO A 34 -4.88 3.11 -29.79
C PRO A 34 -5.84 4.10 -30.46
N SER A 35 -6.67 3.66 -31.40
CA SER A 35 -7.69 4.50 -32.05
C SER A 35 -8.78 4.93 -31.07
N THR A 36 -9.20 4.05 -30.16
CA THR A 36 -10.16 4.35 -29.10
C THR A 36 -9.57 5.34 -28.10
N LEU A 37 -8.31 5.15 -27.71
CA LEU A 37 -7.59 6.06 -26.84
C LEU A 37 -7.53 7.47 -27.46
N TYR A 38 -7.17 7.55 -28.75
CA TYR A 38 -7.01 8.81 -29.46
C TYR A 38 -8.34 9.56 -29.66
N SER A 39 -9.34 8.87 -30.20
CA SER A 39 -10.64 9.46 -30.53
C SER A 39 -11.47 9.86 -29.30
N GLY A 40 -11.37 9.10 -28.20
CA GLY A 40 -12.10 9.34 -26.97
C GLY A 40 -11.43 10.35 -26.05
N TYR A 41 -10.18 10.06 -25.67
CA TYR A 41 -9.54 10.73 -24.54
C TYR A 41 -8.48 11.72 -24.97
N LEU A 42 -7.59 11.36 -25.90
CA LEU A 42 -6.48 12.24 -26.31
C LEU A 42 -6.94 13.44 -27.14
N ASN A 43 -8.17 13.43 -27.67
CA ASN A 43 -8.79 14.57 -28.34
C ASN A 43 -9.64 15.44 -27.40
N GLY A 44 -9.73 15.08 -26.10
CA GLY A 44 -10.52 15.83 -25.11
C GLY A 44 -12.03 15.74 -25.31
N ARG A 45 -12.52 14.72 -26.03
CA ARG A 45 -13.95 14.49 -26.27
C ARG A 45 -14.64 13.99 -25.00
N SER A 46 -14.00 13.02 -24.35
CA SER A 46 -14.47 12.37 -23.14
C SER A 46 -13.39 12.37 -22.07
N LEU A 47 -13.82 12.39 -20.81
CA LEU A 47 -12.94 12.22 -19.67
C LEU A 47 -12.74 10.73 -19.38
N PRO A 48 -11.56 10.33 -18.89
CA PRO A 48 -11.32 8.96 -18.44
C PRO A 48 -12.33 8.59 -17.35
N GLY A 49 -13.05 7.48 -17.57
CA GLY A 49 -13.97 6.94 -16.57
C GLY A 49 -13.24 6.21 -15.43
N PRO A 50 -13.96 5.78 -14.39
CA PRO A 50 -13.37 5.16 -13.20
C PRO A 50 -12.45 3.97 -13.51
N VAL A 51 -12.86 3.09 -14.43
CA VAL A 51 -12.08 1.92 -14.84
C VAL A 51 -10.74 2.31 -15.46
N LEU A 52 -10.74 3.35 -16.29
CA LEU A 52 -9.51 3.83 -16.93
C LEU A 52 -8.61 4.55 -15.91
N LEU A 53 -9.20 5.27 -14.95
CA LEU A 53 -8.45 5.91 -13.87
C LEU A 53 -7.72 4.90 -12.99
N VAL A 54 -8.35 3.78 -12.63
CA VAL A 54 -7.71 2.70 -11.88
C VAL A 54 -6.48 2.16 -12.63
N LYS A 55 -6.63 1.85 -13.92
CA LYS A 55 -5.50 1.41 -14.75
C LYS A 55 -4.38 2.45 -14.78
N LEU A 56 -4.71 3.74 -14.86
CA LEU A 56 -3.70 4.80 -14.84
C LEU A 56 -2.96 4.86 -13.49
N ILE A 57 -3.65 4.66 -12.36
CA ILE A 57 -3.03 4.55 -11.04
C ILE A 57 -2.07 3.37 -11.00
N ASP A 58 -2.49 2.20 -11.49
CA ASP A 58 -1.66 0.98 -11.51
C ASP A 58 -0.38 1.17 -12.34
N LEU A 59 -0.44 2.01 -13.39
CA LEU A 59 0.72 2.39 -14.20
C LEU A 59 1.61 3.48 -13.54
N GLY A 60 1.23 3.99 -12.37
CA GLY A 60 1.93 5.01 -11.60
C GLY A 60 1.58 6.46 -11.96
N CYS A 61 0.41 6.68 -12.58
CA CYS A 61 -0.08 8.03 -12.89
C CYS A 61 -0.69 8.69 -11.65
N ASN A 62 -0.27 9.92 -11.35
CA ASN A 62 -0.91 10.73 -10.34
C ASN A 62 -2.24 11.30 -10.89
N ILE A 63 -3.37 10.85 -10.36
CA ILE A 63 -4.70 11.29 -10.80
C ILE A 63 -4.99 12.75 -10.44
N ASN A 64 -4.49 13.25 -9.31
CA ASN A 64 -4.63 14.66 -8.97
C ASN A 64 -3.92 15.54 -9.99
N TRP A 65 -2.68 15.18 -10.36
CA TRP A 65 -1.99 15.85 -11.46
C TRP A 65 -2.75 15.73 -12.78
N LEU A 66 -3.24 14.53 -13.13
CA LEU A 66 -3.94 14.30 -14.39
C LEU A 66 -5.17 15.21 -14.55
N LEU A 67 -5.96 15.36 -13.48
CA LEU A 67 -7.23 16.07 -13.49
C LEU A 67 -7.11 17.56 -13.19
N THR A 68 -6.10 17.97 -12.42
CA THR A 68 -5.98 19.37 -11.95
C THR A 68 -4.75 20.09 -12.48
N SER A 69 -3.76 19.36 -13.01
CA SER A 69 -2.42 19.86 -13.37
C SER A 69 -1.64 20.52 -12.24
N ARG A 70 -2.03 20.32 -10.96
CA ARG A 70 -1.44 21.03 -9.81
C ARG A 70 -0.31 20.29 -9.07
N GLU A 71 0.21 19.21 -9.63
CA GLU A 71 1.20 18.33 -8.96
C GLU A 71 2.24 17.77 -9.94
N THR A 72 2.88 16.65 -9.60
CA THR A 72 3.79 15.90 -10.49
C THR A 72 3.07 14.74 -11.19
N PRO A 73 3.44 14.39 -12.43
CA PRO A 73 2.77 13.35 -13.21
C PRO A 73 2.88 11.94 -12.67
N PHE A 74 3.91 11.68 -11.87
CA PHE A 74 4.17 10.38 -11.26
C PHE A 74 3.83 10.45 -9.79
N THR A 75 3.21 9.39 -9.28
CA THR A 75 3.05 9.22 -7.83
C THR A 75 4.44 9.01 -7.24
N THR A 76 4.91 9.95 -6.41
CA THR A 76 6.08 9.74 -5.55
C THR A 76 5.68 8.74 -4.48
N THR A 77 5.76 7.46 -4.82
CA THR A 77 5.75 6.39 -3.82
C THR A 77 7.06 6.50 -3.05
N ASN A 78 7.04 7.29 -1.97
CA ASN A 78 7.89 6.98 -0.83
C ASN A 78 7.52 5.55 -0.45
N HIS A 79 8.37 4.59 -0.84
CA HIS A 79 8.28 3.23 -0.38
C HIS A 79 8.49 3.25 1.13
N GLU A 80 7.42 3.49 1.88
CA GLU A 80 7.33 3.08 3.25
C GLU A 80 7.27 1.57 3.22
N GLN A 81 8.48 1.03 3.27
CA GLN A 81 8.86 -0.34 3.45
C GLN A 81 8.35 -0.82 4.82
N THR A 82 7.05 -0.77 5.09
CA THR A 82 6.43 -1.41 6.26
C THR A 82 6.16 -2.89 5.98
N LYS A 83 7.12 -3.56 5.33
CA LYS A 83 7.19 -5.03 5.28
C LYS A 83 7.96 -5.63 6.47
N ASN A 84 8.22 -4.86 7.53
CA ASN A 84 9.04 -5.30 8.66
C ASN A 84 8.31 -5.30 10.02
N SER A 85 6.97 -5.37 10.08
CA SER A 85 6.24 -5.24 11.36
C SER A 85 5.70 -6.53 12.00
N VAL A 86 6.25 -7.72 11.69
CA VAL A 86 5.89 -8.95 12.44
C VAL A 86 7.08 -9.77 12.97
N GLU A 87 8.31 -9.49 12.56
CA GLU A 87 9.51 -10.23 13.04
C GLU A 87 10.23 -9.52 14.20
N GLY A 88 9.79 -8.31 14.60
CA GLY A 88 10.48 -7.47 15.57
C GLY A 88 10.19 -7.72 17.06
N ILE A 89 9.28 -8.63 17.42
CA ILE A 89 8.90 -8.87 18.84
C ILE A 89 9.71 -10.03 19.46
N ALA A 90 10.46 -10.80 18.66
CA ALA A 90 11.12 -12.02 19.14
C ALA A 90 12.50 -11.81 19.83
N LEU A 91 13.16 -10.67 19.63
CA LEU A 91 14.55 -10.48 20.10
C LEU A 91 14.72 -9.63 21.38
N LEU A 92 13.65 -9.11 21.97
CA LEU A 92 13.74 -8.30 23.20
C LEU A 92 13.53 -9.12 24.50
N ARG A 93 13.74 -10.44 24.48
CA ARG A 93 13.65 -11.30 25.68
C ARG A 93 15.00 -11.68 26.30
N SER A 94 16.13 -11.32 25.70
CA SER A 94 17.46 -11.78 26.17
C SER A 94 18.22 -10.79 27.07
N SER A 95 17.72 -9.57 27.30
CA SER A 95 18.48 -8.54 28.04
C SER A 95 17.79 -7.98 29.29
N LEU A 96 16.98 -8.80 29.99
CA LEU A 96 16.64 -8.47 31.38
C LEU A 96 17.67 -9.11 32.32
N PRO A 97 18.46 -8.31 33.06
CA PRO A 97 19.34 -8.84 34.09
C PRO A 97 18.47 -9.55 35.13
N ARG A 98 18.78 -10.81 35.40
CA ARG A 98 18.22 -11.56 36.53
C ARG A 98 18.70 -10.88 37.81
N THR A 99 17.92 -9.93 38.32
CA THR A 99 18.15 -9.42 39.67
C THR A 99 17.72 -10.50 40.65
N SER A 100 18.70 -11.19 41.21
CA SER A 100 18.52 -12.04 42.37
C SER A 100 18.13 -11.15 43.55
N VAL A 101 16.86 -11.11 43.92
CA VAL A 101 16.46 -10.61 45.24
C VAL A 101 16.51 -11.79 46.20
N SER A 102 17.57 -11.81 46.99
CA SER A 102 17.78 -12.73 48.10
C SER A 102 17.26 -12.12 49.40
N SER A 103 16.45 -12.92 50.11
CA SER A 103 16.15 -12.86 51.54
C SER A 103 15.22 -11.72 52.00
N ARG A 104 14.30 -11.85 52.98
CA ARG A 104 14.23 -12.72 54.16
C ARG A 104 12.84 -12.50 54.83
N GLY A 105 12.21 -13.53 55.40
CA GLY A 105 11.38 -13.37 56.62
C GLY A 105 9.91 -13.81 56.63
N MET A 106 9.71 -15.08 57.02
CA MET A 106 8.78 -15.59 58.07
C MET A 106 7.23 -15.61 57.95
N ILE A 107 6.73 -16.72 58.53
CA ILE A 107 5.41 -17.12 59.07
C ILE A 107 4.41 -17.80 58.11
N ASP A 108 4.33 -19.13 58.01
CA ASP A 108 3.84 -20.20 58.94
C ASP A 108 2.32 -20.48 58.84
N SER A 109 1.99 -21.78 58.66
CA SER A 109 0.74 -22.47 59.02
C SER A 109 -0.54 -22.15 58.19
N LYS A 110 -1.32 -23.10 57.61
CA LYS A 110 -1.75 -24.43 58.08
C LYS A 110 -2.23 -25.36 56.94
N LYS A 111 -1.78 -26.62 57.01
CA LYS A 111 -2.54 -27.91 57.06
C LYS A 111 -3.62 -28.27 56.00
N THR A 112 -3.55 -29.56 55.59
CA THR A 112 -4.64 -30.54 55.28
C THR A 112 -4.83 -30.83 53.78
N GLN A 113 -4.21 -31.89 53.21
CA GLN A 113 -4.60 -33.34 53.16
C GLN A 113 -5.66 -33.68 52.08
N GLY A 114 -5.37 -34.76 51.32
CA GLY A 114 -6.24 -35.46 50.33
C GLY A 114 -5.64 -35.38 48.92
N SER A 115 -4.88 -36.34 48.37
CA SER A 115 -5.05 -37.80 48.19
C SER A 115 -6.20 -38.21 47.25
N PHE A 116 -5.89 -39.17 46.37
CA PHE A 116 -6.75 -40.01 45.50
C PHE A 116 -7.05 -39.45 44.09
N ALA A 117 -6.82 -40.11 42.95
CA ALA A 117 -6.24 -41.41 42.54
C ALA A 117 -5.83 -41.26 41.04
N GLU A 118 -4.66 -41.72 40.60
CA GLU A 118 -4.31 -43.06 40.12
C GLU A 118 -5.34 -43.73 39.18
N LEU A 119 -4.82 -44.05 38.00
CA LEU A 119 -5.23 -45.01 36.95
C LEU A 119 -6.27 -46.08 37.30
N HIS A 120 -7.13 -46.42 36.32
CA HIS A 120 -7.27 -47.77 35.73
C HIS A 120 -8.47 -47.81 34.77
N ARG A 121 -8.23 -47.84 33.45
CA ARG A 121 -8.50 -49.00 32.58
C ARG A 121 -8.03 -48.77 31.15
#